data_AF-A0A947ZQU8-F1
#
_entry.id   AF-A0A947ZQU8-F1
#
_cell.length_a   1.000
_cell.length_b   1.000
_cell.length_c   1.000
_cell.angle_alpha   90.00
_cell.angle_beta   90.00
_cell.angle_gamma   90.00
#
_symmetry.space_group_name_H-M   'P 1'
#
loop_
_entity.id
_entity.type
_entity.pdbx_description
1 polymer ?
#
loop_
_entity_poly.entity_id
_entity_poly.type
_entity_poly.pdbx_seq_one_letter_code
_entity_poly.pdbx_strand_id
1 'polypeptide(L)'
;MNKKELTQKLMDIDENLKAFGNLDTLIQDVSSKKQIMDTLIAQLQAQKVNIDAIPVKKQEIDNLMVEIKSLKESIVEQQNLTEEAKTTIDTLKDETEKIHDLSLDQLGVISNEKLSNSFDKVKNDLRDDNKKWFRWLFGTSVVLLLAVIGVVIWQVEQRDTIFEISFLVKLALTSPIIFFEFFVNREYSRSKKLIEEYEFKASIARSFEAYKEIIEDLFADQPGVEYQTKLNFILESIGQLYSSPMKNIKDNNIKGDNFEKKMMPIMSDIKNIISDAVGVLPKNKINL
;
A
#
# COMPACT_ATOMS: atom_id res chain seq x y z
N MET A 1 -106.55 94.56 18.85
CA MET A 1 -105.68 93.53 18.24
C MET A 1 -106.55 92.66 17.37
N ASN A 2 -106.37 92.73 16.06
CA ASN A 2 -107.31 92.22 15.07
C ASN A 2 -107.09 90.70 14.90
N LYS A 3 -108.17 89.91 14.73
CA LYS A 3 -108.11 88.43 14.70
C LYS A 3 -107.12 87.89 13.64
N LYS A 4 -106.87 88.68 12.59
CA LYS A 4 -105.89 88.43 11.53
C LYS A 4 -104.42 88.51 11.97
N GLU A 5 -104.06 89.41 12.88
CA GLU A 5 -102.68 89.53 13.38
C GLU A 5 -102.29 88.36 14.28
N LEU A 6 -103.24 87.81 15.04
CA LEU A 6 -102.98 86.67 15.93
C LEU A 6 -102.72 85.40 15.12
N THR A 7 -103.47 85.19 14.03
CA THR A 7 -103.25 84.08 13.10
C THR A 7 -101.94 84.21 12.34
N GLN A 8 -101.54 85.43 11.97
CA GLN A 8 -100.24 85.64 11.31
C GLN A 8 -99.09 85.31 12.27
N LYS A 9 -99.14 85.77 13.52
CA LYS A 9 -98.12 85.43 14.53
C LYS A 9 -98.10 83.95 14.88
N LEU A 10 -99.26 83.28 14.93
CA LEU A 10 -99.33 81.83 15.13
C LEU A 10 -98.75 81.05 13.96
N MET A 11 -98.95 81.52 12.73
CA MET A 11 -98.31 80.94 11.54
C MET A 11 -96.79 81.17 11.56
N ASP A 12 -96.31 82.38 11.87
CA ASP A 12 -94.87 82.67 11.95
C ASP A 12 -94.19 81.88 13.09
N ILE A 13 -94.90 81.59 14.19
CA ILE A 13 -94.41 80.74 15.28
C ILE A 13 -94.38 79.26 14.86
N ASP A 14 -95.41 78.76 14.17
CA ASP A 14 -95.45 77.38 13.64
C ASP A 14 -94.41 77.17 12.54
N GLU A 15 -94.17 78.18 11.70
CA GLU A 15 -93.17 78.19 10.64
C GLU A 15 -91.75 78.26 11.22
N ASN A 16 -91.53 79.05 12.29
CA ASN A 16 -90.28 79.02 13.05
C ASN A 16 -90.07 77.71 13.81
N LEU A 17 -91.11 77.08 14.36
CA LEU A 17 -91.04 75.75 14.99
C LEU A 17 -90.72 74.63 13.97
N LYS A 18 -91.24 74.75 12.75
CA LYS A 18 -90.88 73.87 11.62
C LYS A 18 -89.48 74.16 11.08
N ALA A 19 -89.00 75.41 11.16
CA ALA A 19 -87.63 75.80 10.82
C ALA A 19 -86.62 75.30 11.88
N PHE A 20 -87.05 75.13 13.12
CA PHE A 20 -86.38 74.28 14.14
C PHE A 20 -86.55 72.77 13.85
N GLY A 21 -86.81 72.41 12.59
CA GLY A 21 -87.11 71.08 12.09
C GLY A 21 -86.33 69.98 12.80
N ASN A 22 -87.10 68.98 13.26
CA ASN A 22 -86.68 67.77 13.97
C ASN A 22 -85.34 67.93 14.71
N LEU A 23 -85.37 68.61 15.85
CA LEU A 23 -84.30 68.57 16.85
C LEU A 23 -83.80 67.12 17.09
N ASP A 24 -84.70 66.14 17.02
CA ASP A 24 -84.38 64.70 17.06
C ASP A 24 -83.43 64.25 15.95
N THR A 25 -83.57 64.74 14.72
CA THR A 25 -82.66 64.42 13.61
C THR A 25 -81.27 65.04 13.81
N LEU A 26 -81.20 66.25 14.37
CA LEU A 26 -79.93 66.89 14.72
C LEU A 26 -79.25 66.18 15.90
N ILE A 27 -80.02 65.77 16.91
CA ILE A 27 -79.53 64.96 18.03
C ILE A 27 -79.02 63.60 17.54
N GLN A 28 -79.71 62.99 16.57
CA GLN A 28 -79.31 61.72 15.97
C GLN A 28 -78.03 61.86 15.13
N ASP A 29 -77.85 62.95 14.36
CA ASP A 29 -76.62 63.24 13.62
C ASP A 29 -75.44 63.56 14.55
N VAL A 30 -75.69 64.31 15.63
CA VAL A 30 -74.68 64.59 16.66
C VAL A 30 -74.27 63.30 17.38
N SER A 31 -75.21 62.40 17.65
CA SER A 31 -74.95 61.09 18.28
C SER A 31 -74.15 60.16 17.36
N SER A 32 -74.52 60.07 16.07
CA SER A 32 -73.79 59.26 15.09
C SER A 32 -72.36 59.79 14.87
N LYS A 33 -72.19 61.11 14.77
CA LYS A 33 -70.86 61.75 14.70
C LYS A 33 -70.04 61.52 15.96
N LYS A 34 -70.67 61.53 17.15
CA LYS A 34 -70.00 61.18 18.39
C LYS A 34 -69.51 59.73 18.38
N GLN A 35 -70.34 58.77 17.95
CA GLN A 35 -69.92 57.37 17.80
C GLN A 35 -68.78 57.20 16.78
N ILE A 36 -68.84 57.91 15.66
CA ILE A 36 -67.75 57.92 14.66
C ILE A 36 -66.48 58.51 15.28
N MET A 37 -66.59 59.56 16.09
CA MET A 37 -65.45 60.17 16.76
C MET A 37 -64.85 59.25 17.83
N ASP A 38 -65.68 58.59 18.63
CA ASP A 38 -65.24 57.61 19.64
C ASP A 38 -64.55 56.41 18.99
N THR A 39 -65.04 55.93 17.84
CA THR A 39 -64.40 54.85 17.09
C THR A 39 -63.09 55.28 16.44
N LEU A 40 -62.99 56.51 15.92
CA LEU A 40 -61.73 57.09 15.45
C LEU A 40 -60.70 57.24 16.58
N ILE A 41 -61.12 57.68 17.76
CA ILE A 41 -60.24 57.78 18.94
C ILE A 41 -59.72 56.39 19.34
N ALA A 42 -60.58 55.37 19.35
CA ALA A 42 -60.16 54.00 19.65
C ALA A 42 -59.18 53.45 18.60
N GLN A 43 -59.41 53.72 17.30
CA GLN A 43 -58.50 53.33 16.23
C GLN A 43 -57.15 54.06 16.30
N LEU A 44 -57.16 55.36 16.63
CA LEU A 44 -55.94 56.15 16.83
C LEU A 44 -55.14 55.66 18.04
N GLN A 45 -55.81 55.28 19.13
CA GLN A 45 -55.15 54.68 20.29
C GLN A 45 -54.53 53.32 19.95
N ALA A 46 -55.24 52.47 19.20
CA ALA A 46 -54.72 51.19 18.73
C ALA A 46 -53.52 51.36 17.78
N GLN A 47 -53.56 52.33 16.87
CA GLN A 47 -52.41 52.66 16.01
C GLN A 47 -51.25 53.24 16.80
N LYS A 48 -51.50 54.07 17.81
CA LYS A 48 -50.46 54.63 18.66
C LYS A 48 -49.68 53.53 19.39
N VAL A 49 -50.37 52.53 19.95
CA VAL A 49 -49.73 51.36 20.57
C VAL A 49 -48.83 50.61 19.58
N ASN A 50 -49.26 50.46 18.31
CA ASN A 50 -48.44 49.85 17.28
C ASN A 50 -47.23 50.72 16.89
N ILE A 51 -47.38 52.04 16.84
CA ILE A 51 -46.29 53.00 16.56
C ILE A 51 -45.26 52.98 17.71
N ASP A 52 -45.71 52.94 18.96
CA ASP A 52 -44.85 52.87 20.13
C ASP A 52 -44.06 51.54 20.20
N ALA A 53 -44.56 50.47 19.57
CA ALA A 53 -43.86 49.18 19.45
C ALA A 53 -42.79 49.12 18.35
N ILE A 54 -42.80 50.05 17.37
CA ILE A 54 -41.80 50.13 16.28
C ILE A 54 -40.35 50.28 16.79
N PRO A 55 -40.03 51.18 17.73
CA PRO A 55 -38.66 51.33 18.22
C PRO A 55 -38.11 50.08 18.92
N VAL A 56 -38.96 49.34 19.62
CA VAL A 56 -38.57 48.07 20.27
C VAL A 56 -38.21 47.02 19.22
N LYS A 57 -39.05 46.87 18.18
CA LYS A 57 -38.76 45.96 17.05
C LYS A 57 -37.52 46.37 16.27
N LYS A 58 -37.27 47.67 16.13
CA LYS A 58 -36.05 48.18 15.50
C LYS A 58 -34.80 47.78 16.30
N GLN A 59 -34.85 47.93 17.62
CA GLN A 59 -33.74 47.53 18.49
C GLN A 59 -33.49 46.01 18.45
N GLU A 60 -34.54 45.21 18.35
CA GLU A 60 -34.44 43.76 18.19
C GLU A 60 -33.80 43.38 16.84
N ILE A 61 -34.17 44.08 15.75
CA ILE A 61 -33.52 43.93 14.44
C ILE A 61 -32.04 44.33 14.49
N ASP A 62 -31.71 45.43 15.15
CA ASP A 62 -30.32 45.89 15.29
C ASP A 62 -29.48 44.86 16.07
N ASN A 63 -30.01 44.29 17.15
CA ASN A 63 -29.35 43.23 17.92
C ASN A 63 -29.16 41.96 17.08
N LEU A 64 -30.19 41.52 16.36
CA LEU A 64 -30.09 40.37 15.45
C LEU A 64 -29.07 40.62 14.33
N MET A 65 -28.94 41.86 13.84
CA MET A 65 -27.96 42.21 12.82
C MET A 65 -26.52 42.12 13.35
N VAL A 66 -26.30 42.47 14.62
CA VAL A 66 -25.01 42.27 15.31
C VAL A 66 -24.70 40.79 15.49
N GLU A 67 -25.67 39.98 15.94
CA GLU A 67 -25.50 38.53 16.07
C GLU A 67 -25.24 37.83 14.73
N ILE A 68 -25.94 38.20 13.67
CA ILE A 68 -25.70 37.66 12.32
C ILE A 68 -24.28 37.99 11.85
N LYS A 69 -23.77 39.18 12.17
CA LYS A 69 -22.42 39.58 11.79
C LYS A 69 -21.37 38.75 12.54
N SER A 70 -21.53 38.56 13.85
CA SER A 70 -20.59 37.75 14.63
C SER A 70 -20.65 36.27 14.24
N LEU A 71 -21.85 35.72 13.99
CA LEU A 71 -21.98 34.35 13.49
C LEU A 71 -21.29 34.18 12.14
N LYS A 72 -21.43 35.16 11.23
CA LYS A 72 -20.76 35.13 9.92
C LYS A 72 -19.25 35.12 10.07
N GLU A 73 -18.69 35.93 10.96
CA GLU A 73 -17.25 35.96 11.24
C GLU A 73 -16.77 34.60 11.79
N SER A 74 -17.50 33.99 12.73
CA SER A 74 -17.17 32.65 13.25
C SER A 74 -17.30 31.54 12.22
N ILE A 75 -18.26 31.61 11.29
CA ILE A 75 -18.41 30.65 10.20
C ILE A 75 -17.21 30.74 9.24
N VAL A 76 -16.78 31.95 8.90
CA VAL A 76 -15.60 32.16 8.04
C VAL A 76 -14.33 31.62 8.72
N GLU A 77 -14.17 31.86 10.02
CA GLU A 77 -13.04 31.32 10.79
C GLU A 77 -13.06 29.79 10.85
N GLN A 78 -14.22 29.17 11.11
CA GLN A 78 -14.36 27.70 11.07
C GLN A 78 -14.11 27.12 9.68
N GLN A 79 -14.51 27.80 8.61
CA GLN A 79 -14.24 27.36 7.24
C GLN A 79 -12.74 27.34 6.97
N ASN A 80 -12.01 28.41 7.36
CA ASN A 80 -10.56 28.47 7.20
C ASN A 80 -9.86 27.36 7.99
N LEU A 81 -10.25 27.13 9.25
CA LEU A 81 -9.70 26.04 10.07
C LEU A 81 -10.00 24.66 9.48
N THR A 82 -11.17 24.48 8.88
CA THR A 82 -11.54 23.21 8.22
C THR A 82 -10.73 22.99 6.95
N GLU A 83 -10.47 24.04 6.19
CA GLU A 83 -9.62 24.01 5.00
C GLU A 83 -8.16 23.68 5.37
N GLU A 84 -7.61 24.34 6.39
CA GLU A 84 -6.27 24.03 6.94
C GLU A 84 -6.20 22.60 7.45
N ALA A 85 -7.18 22.14 8.23
CA ALA A 85 -7.23 20.77 8.72
C ALA A 85 -7.29 19.75 7.57
N LYS A 86 -8.05 20.04 6.51
CA LYS A 86 -8.12 19.20 5.31
C LYS A 86 -6.77 19.13 4.60
N THR A 87 -6.12 20.26 4.37
CA THR A 87 -4.77 20.27 3.76
C THR A 87 -3.76 19.51 4.61
N THR A 88 -3.82 19.63 5.93
CA THR A 88 -2.94 18.91 6.85
C THR A 88 -3.20 17.40 6.79
N ILE A 89 -4.47 16.99 6.77
CA ILE A 89 -4.85 15.58 6.61
C ILE A 89 -4.35 15.02 5.28
N ASP A 90 -4.50 15.76 4.18
CA ASP A 90 -4.01 15.33 2.87
C ASP A 90 -2.49 15.18 2.86
N THR A 91 -1.74 16.12 3.45
CA THR A 91 -0.27 16.00 3.57
C THR A 91 0.15 14.83 4.46
N LEU A 92 -0.52 14.62 5.60
CA LEU A 92 -0.23 13.50 6.50
C LEU A 92 -0.54 12.15 5.85
N LYS A 93 -1.59 12.10 5.02
CA LYS A 93 -1.94 10.91 4.25
C LYS A 93 -0.84 10.58 3.24
N ASP A 94 -0.39 11.57 2.47
CA ASP A 94 0.72 11.40 1.50
C ASP A 94 2.02 10.97 2.19
N GLU A 95 2.35 11.55 3.35
CA GLU A 95 3.51 11.14 4.14
C GLU A 95 3.36 9.71 4.68
N THR A 96 2.17 9.33 5.13
CA THR A 96 1.89 7.98 5.62
C THR A 96 2.02 6.94 4.50
N GLU A 97 1.52 7.23 3.29
CA GLU A 97 1.68 6.35 2.13
C GLU A 97 3.16 6.19 1.76
N LYS A 98 3.93 7.27 1.73
CA LYS A 98 5.39 7.22 1.48
C LYS A 98 6.14 6.39 2.53
N ILE A 99 5.82 6.55 3.81
CA ILE A 99 6.44 5.79 4.89
C ILE A 99 6.09 4.30 4.78
N HIS A 100 4.83 3.99 4.46
CA HIS A 100 4.38 2.62 4.27
C HIS A 100 5.16 1.93 3.14
N ASP A 101 5.29 2.58 1.99
CA ASP A 101 5.99 2.02 0.83
C ASP A 101 7.49 1.85 1.09
N LEU A 102 8.14 2.85 1.69
CA LEU A 102 9.53 2.74 2.13
C LEU A 102 9.73 1.63 3.16
N SER A 103 8.78 1.43 4.06
CA SER A 103 8.87 0.38 5.08
C SER A 103 8.72 -1.02 4.47
N LEU A 104 7.89 -1.19 3.44
CA LEU A 104 7.75 -2.46 2.73
C LEU A 104 9.00 -2.79 1.91
N ASP A 105 9.55 -1.80 1.21
CA ASP A 105 10.78 -1.94 0.44
C ASP A 105 11.97 -2.29 1.34
N GLN A 106 12.18 -1.51 2.41
CA GLN A 106 13.24 -1.76 3.38
C GLN A 106 13.06 -3.12 4.07
N LEU A 107 11.83 -3.52 4.41
CA LEU A 107 11.59 -4.83 5.02
C LEU A 107 11.92 -5.97 4.05
N GLY A 108 11.60 -5.83 2.76
CA GLY A 108 11.96 -6.78 1.71
C GLY A 108 13.48 -6.95 1.60
N VAL A 109 14.20 -5.84 1.44
CA VAL A 109 15.67 -5.80 1.35
C VAL A 109 16.31 -6.38 2.62
N ILE A 110 15.91 -5.91 3.81
CA ILE A 110 16.47 -6.35 5.10
C ILE A 110 16.17 -7.83 5.35
N SER A 111 14.97 -8.30 4.99
CA SER A 111 14.59 -9.71 5.14
C SER A 111 15.45 -10.60 4.24
N ASN A 112 15.63 -10.22 2.98
CA ASN A 112 16.48 -10.93 2.01
C ASN A 112 17.95 -10.94 2.44
N GLU A 113 18.47 -9.83 2.95
CA GLU A 113 19.82 -9.74 3.48
C GLU A 113 20.01 -10.62 4.72
N LYS A 114 19.07 -10.57 5.68
CA LYS A 114 19.08 -11.45 6.86
C LYS A 114 19.02 -12.92 6.48
N LEU A 115 18.18 -13.28 5.52
CA LEU A 115 18.04 -14.65 5.03
C LEU A 115 19.34 -15.11 4.37
N SER A 116 19.94 -14.27 3.52
CA SER A 116 21.24 -14.57 2.89
C SER A 116 22.36 -14.74 3.92
N ASN A 117 22.44 -13.84 4.91
CA ASN A 117 23.41 -13.93 5.99
C ASN A 117 23.23 -15.19 6.84
N SER A 118 21.98 -15.63 7.06
CA SER A 118 21.69 -16.90 7.73
C SER A 118 22.22 -18.10 6.94
N PHE A 119 21.99 -18.14 5.63
CA PHE A 119 22.54 -19.19 4.76
C PHE A 119 24.07 -19.16 4.70
N ASP A 120 24.68 -17.98 4.67
CA ASP A 120 26.12 -17.84 4.70
C ASP A 120 26.75 -18.32 6.01
N LYS A 121 26.06 -18.10 7.14
CA LYS A 121 26.50 -18.65 8.43
C LYS A 121 26.52 -20.17 8.42
N VAL A 122 25.42 -20.80 7.98
CA VAL A 122 25.34 -22.27 7.86
C VAL A 122 26.39 -22.80 6.89
N LYS A 123 26.60 -22.12 5.76
CA LYS A 123 27.66 -22.46 4.79
C LYS A 123 29.04 -22.41 5.44
N ASN A 124 29.35 -21.39 6.23
CA ASN A 124 30.64 -21.23 6.89
C ASN A 124 30.87 -22.31 7.96
N ASP A 125 29.85 -22.60 8.77
CA ASP A 125 29.89 -23.70 9.75
C ASP A 125 30.18 -25.05 9.04
N LEU A 126 29.47 -25.32 7.94
CA LEU A 126 29.69 -26.51 7.12
C LEU A 126 31.09 -26.52 6.48
N ARG A 127 31.62 -25.38 6.01
CA ARG A 127 32.98 -25.29 5.45
C ARG A 127 34.04 -25.64 6.49
N ASP A 128 33.86 -25.19 7.72
CA ASP A 128 34.80 -25.48 8.80
C ASP A 128 34.75 -26.95 9.22
N ASP A 129 33.56 -27.55 9.25
CA ASP A 129 33.43 -29.00 9.42
C ASP A 129 34.02 -29.78 8.25
N ASN A 130 33.81 -29.32 7.01
CA ASN A 130 34.38 -29.94 5.82
C ASN A 130 35.92 -29.89 5.82
N LYS A 131 36.54 -28.82 6.35
CA LYS A 131 37.99 -28.75 6.57
C LYS A 131 38.47 -29.78 7.60
N LYS A 132 37.66 -30.09 8.63
CA LYS A 132 37.99 -31.19 9.57
C LYS A 132 37.93 -32.52 8.85
N TRP A 133 36.88 -32.78 8.07
CA TRP A 133 36.76 -34.01 7.27
C TRP A 133 37.88 -34.17 6.25
N PHE A 134 38.29 -33.09 5.59
CA PHE A 134 39.44 -33.11 4.68
C PHE A 134 40.75 -33.49 5.39
N ARG A 135 40.99 -32.94 6.60
CA ARG A 135 42.15 -33.31 7.42
C ARG A 135 42.10 -34.78 7.84
N TRP A 136 40.94 -35.28 8.23
CA TRP A 136 40.74 -36.70 8.52
C TRP A 136 41.01 -37.57 7.28
N LEU A 137 40.47 -37.20 6.12
CA LEU A 137 40.65 -37.94 4.86
C LEU A 137 42.13 -38.02 4.48
N PHE A 138 42.84 -36.89 4.55
CA PHE A 138 44.27 -36.84 4.28
C PHE A 138 45.05 -37.71 5.27
N GLY A 139 44.74 -37.62 6.57
CA GLY A 139 45.36 -38.43 7.61
C GLY A 139 45.13 -39.93 7.43
N THR A 140 43.89 -40.34 7.15
CA THR A 140 43.55 -41.76 6.93
C THR A 140 44.20 -42.30 5.67
N SER A 141 44.29 -41.49 4.61
CA SER A 141 44.94 -41.89 3.36
C SER A 141 46.44 -42.12 3.56
N VAL A 142 47.11 -41.26 4.33
CA VAL A 142 48.53 -41.45 4.70
C VAL A 142 48.72 -42.70 5.56
N VAL A 143 47.84 -42.93 6.55
CA VAL A 143 47.90 -44.13 7.40
C VAL A 143 47.66 -45.40 6.60
N LEU A 144 46.69 -45.40 5.67
CA LEU A 144 46.43 -46.51 4.77
C LEU A 144 47.64 -46.80 3.89
N LEU A 145 48.27 -45.77 3.32
CA LEU A 145 49.47 -45.90 2.50
C LEU A 145 50.61 -46.56 3.30
N LEU A 146 50.86 -46.11 4.53
CA LEU A 146 51.87 -46.70 5.41
C LEU A 146 51.53 -48.14 5.80
N ALA A 147 50.25 -48.45 6.05
CA ALA A 147 49.80 -49.80 6.35
C ALA A 147 50.03 -50.75 5.16
N VAL A 148 49.73 -50.31 3.93
CA VAL A 148 49.99 -51.09 2.72
C VAL A 148 51.50 -51.32 2.54
N ILE A 149 52.33 -50.28 2.69
CA ILE A 149 53.80 -50.42 2.61
C ILE A 149 54.30 -51.41 3.66
N GLY A 150 53.83 -51.31 4.91
CA GLY A 150 54.21 -52.23 5.98
C GLY A 150 53.82 -53.68 5.69
N VAL A 151 52.62 -53.92 5.16
CA VAL A 151 52.18 -55.26 4.73
C VAL A 151 53.07 -55.80 3.61
N VAL A 152 53.44 -54.96 2.63
CA VAL A 152 54.32 -55.36 1.52
C VAL A 152 55.73 -55.72 2.00
N ILE A 153 56.34 -54.90 2.86
CA ILE A 153 57.67 -55.17 3.43
C ILE A 153 57.65 -56.49 4.22
N TRP A 154 56.65 -56.67 5.08
CA TRP A 154 56.48 -57.88 5.87
C TRP A 154 56.31 -59.13 4.97
N GLN A 155 55.54 -59.01 3.89
CA GLN A 155 55.35 -60.11 2.94
C GLN A 155 56.67 -60.50 2.24
N VAL A 156 57.48 -59.53 1.83
CA VAL A 156 58.78 -59.77 1.17
C VAL A 156 59.77 -60.46 2.11
N GLU A 157 59.80 -60.07 3.38
CA GLU A 157 60.72 -60.63 4.37
C GLU A 157 60.39 -62.09 4.73
N GLN A 158 59.11 -62.45 4.78
CA GLN A 158 58.67 -63.83 5.06
C GLN A 158 58.73 -64.77 3.86
N ARG A 159 58.96 -64.26 2.63
CA ARG A 159 58.89 -65.01 1.36
C ARG A 159 57.55 -65.73 1.13
N ASP A 160 56.50 -65.31 1.83
CA ASP A 160 55.14 -65.85 1.70
C ASP A 160 54.57 -65.50 0.31
N THR A 161 53.81 -66.43 -0.28
CA THR A 161 53.07 -66.16 -1.53
C THR A 161 51.76 -65.40 -1.28
N ILE A 162 51.26 -64.70 -2.31
CA ILE A 162 50.07 -63.83 -2.24
C ILE A 162 48.78 -64.61 -1.89
N PHE A 163 48.79 -65.94 -2.03
CA PHE A 163 47.63 -66.82 -1.83
C PHE A 163 47.62 -67.54 -0.47
N GLU A 164 48.55 -67.22 0.42
CA GLU A 164 48.58 -67.81 1.75
C GLU A 164 47.58 -67.17 2.72
N ILE A 165 47.11 -67.95 3.69
CA ILE A 165 46.18 -67.51 4.76
C ILE A 165 46.76 -66.29 5.50
N SER A 166 48.09 -66.20 5.60
CA SER A 166 48.86 -65.05 6.09
C SER A 166 48.43 -63.72 5.44
N PHE A 167 48.21 -63.70 4.12
CA PHE A 167 47.77 -62.51 3.40
C PHE A 167 46.33 -62.11 3.71
N LEU A 168 45.41 -63.08 3.82
CA LEU A 168 44.01 -62.82 4.16
C LEU A 168 43.85 -62.22 5.57
N VAL A 169 44.64 -62.69 6.53
CA VAL A 169 44.66 -62.14 7.90
C VAL A 169 45.18 -60.70 7.89
N LYS A 170 46.25 -60.41 7.12
CA LYS A 170 46.79 -59.05 6.96
C LYS A 170 45.75 -58.11 6.33
N LEU A 171 45.02 -58.57 5.32
CA LEU A 171 43.96 -57.80 4.66
C LEU A 171 42.77 -57.54 5.61
N ALA A 172 42.35 -58.56 6.37
CA ALA A 172 41.31 -58.40 7.40
C ALA A 172 41.72 -57.36 8.46
N LEU A 173 43.01 -57.31 8.83
CA LEU A 173 43.55 -56.33 9.78
C LEU A 173 43.56 -54.90 9.22
N THR A 174 43.74 -54.72 7.91
CA THR A 174 43.62 -53.42 7.23
C THR A 174 42.17 -53.00 6.93
N SER A 175 41.22 -53.93 6.97
CA SER A 175 39.81 -53.67 6.60
C SER A 175 39.12 -52.55 7.38
N PRO A 176 39.36 -52.34 8.71
CA PRO A 176 38.75 -51.23 9.43
C PRO A 176 39.24 -49.86 8.95
N ILE A 177 40.49 -49.77 8.48
CA ILE A 177 41.08 -48.53 7.94
C ILE A 177 40.42 -48.18 6.61
N ILE A 178 40.24 -49.18 5.73
CA ILE A 178 39.54 -49.02 4.45
C ILE A 178 38.08 -48.59 4.68
N PHE A 179 37.39 -49.23 5.62
CA PHE A 179 36.02 -48.84 5.96
C PHE A 179 35.93 -47.42 6.50
N PHE A 180 36.88 -47.02 7.37
CA PHE A 180 36.92 -45.67 7.92
C PHE A 180 37.22 -44.62 6.84
N GLU A 181 38.13 -44.89 5.90
CA GLU A 181 38.39 -44.02 4.75
C GLU A 181 37.14 -43.85 3.87
N PHE A 182 36.42 -44.94 3.59
CA PHE A 182 35.16 -44.87 2.87
C PHE A 182 34.11 -44.00 3.58
N PHE A 183 33.98 -44.16 4.90
CA PHE A 183 33.08 -43.37 5.72
C PHE A 183 33.43 -41.87 5.68
N VAL A 184 34.70 -41.53 5.90
CA VAL A 184 35.19 -40.14 5.87
C VAL A 184 34.98 -39.52 4.49
N ASN A 185 35.28 -40.26 3.42
CA ASN A 185 35.05 -39.79 2.04
C ASN A 185 33.56 -39.53 1.76
N ARG A 186 32.67 -40.38 2.28
CA ARG A 186 31.22 -40.19 2.15
C ARG A 186 30.74 -38.92 2.86
N GLU A 187 31.16 -38.71 4.10
CA GLU A 187 30.76 -37.52 4.88
C GLU A 187 31.38 -36.23 4.32
N TYR A 188 32.63 -36.26 3.86
CA TYR A 188 33.26 -35.15 3.12
C TYR A 188 32.45 -34.79 1.87
N SER A 189 32.11 -35.79 1.04
CA SER A 189 31.34 -35.59 -0.19
C SER A 189 29.93 -35.04 0.10
N ARG A 190 29.30 -35.49 1.19
CA ARG A 190 27.99 -35.00 1.63
C ARG A 190 28.07 -33.56 2.14
N SER A 191 29.09 -33.22 2.93
CA SER A 191 29.30 -31.88 3.45
C SER A 191 29.56 -30.89 2.31
N LYS A 192 30.41 -31.24 1.35
CA LYS A 192 30.66 -30.43 0.15
C LYS A 192 29.39 -30.13 -0.64
N LYS A 193 28.55 -31.16 -0.83
CA LYS A 193 27.23 -31.04 -1.48
C LYS A 193 26.30 -30.06 -0.76
N LEU A 194 26.24 -30.14 0.56
CA LEU A 194 25.45 -29.20 1.37
C LEU A 194 26.00 -27.77 1.28
N ILE A 195 27.32 -27.58 1.28
CA ILE A 195 27.96 -26.26 1.12
C ILE A 195 27.53 -25.63 -0.21
N GLU A 196 27.61 -26.38 -1.31
CA GLU A 196 27.18 -25.91 -2.64
C GLU A 196 25.69 -25.53 -2.64
N GLU A 197 24.83 -26.31 -1.97
CA GLU A 197 23.39 -26.01 -1.88
C GLU A 197 23.11 -24.73 -1.06
N TYR A 198 23.80 -24.52 0.06
CA TYR A 198 23.61 -23.32 0.89
C TYR A 198 24.23 -22.08 0.26
N GLU A 199 25.38 -22.21 -0.42
CA GLU A 199 25.97 -21.14 -1.23
C GLU A 199 25.02 -20.69 -2.32
N PHE A 200 24.42 -21.66 -3.00
CA PHE A 200 23.41 -21.44 -3.99
C PHE A 200 22.18 -20.71 -3.40
N LYS A 201 21.59 -21.19 -2.29
CA LYS A 201 20.47 -20.51 -1.60
C LYS A 201 20.81 -19.09 -1.14
N ALA A 202 22.03 -18.86 -0.65
CA ALA A 202 22.49 -17.54 -0.24
C ALA A 202 22.58 -16.58 -1.42
N SER A 203 23.01 -17.06 -2.60
CA SER A 203 23.00 -16.27 -3.84
C SER A 203 21.59 -15.86 -4.24
N ILE A 204 20.61 -16.78 -4.10
CA ILE A 204 19.21 -16.51 -4.49
C ILE A 204 18.61 -15.44 -3.60
N ALA A 205 18.80 -15.60 -2.29
CA ALA A 205 18.29 -14.64 -1.33
C ALA A 205 18.83 -13.22 -1.62
N ARG A 206 20.08 -13.07 -2.10
CA ARG A 206 20.64 -11.76 -2.46
C ARG A 206 20.05 -11.18 -3.73
N SER A 207 19.87 -12.02 -4.75
CA SER A 207 19.42 -11.54 -6.07
C SER A 207 17.91 -11.41 -6.16
N PHE A 208 17.15 -11.99 -5.24
CA PHE A 208 15.68 -12.01 -5.27
C PHE A 208 15.05 -10.62 -5.42
N GLU A 209 15.54 -9.62 -4.66
CA GLU A 209 15.01 -8.26 -4.76
C GLU A 209 15.24 -7.64 -6.14
N ALA A 210 16.43 -7.81 -6.70
CA ALA A 210 16.75 -7.32 -8.05
C ALA A 210 15.86 -8.00 -9.12
N TYR A 211 15.54 -9.28 -8.97
CA TYR A 211 14.60 -9.94 -9.87
C TYR A 211 13.17 -9.43 -9.71
N LYS A 212 12.74 -9.17 -8.48
CA LYS A 212 11.43 -8.58 -8.20
C LYS A 212 11.31 -7.21 -8.85
N GLU A 213 12.32 -6.35 -8.68
CA GLU A 213 12.37 -5.01 -9.29
C GLU A 213 12.33 -5.08 -10.83
N ILE A 214 13.12 -5.97 -11.44
CA ILE A 214 13.10 -6.20 -12.90
C ILE A 214 11.72 -6.65 -13.39
N ILE A 215 11.05 -7.54 -12.64
CA ILE A 215 9.69 -8.00 -12.97
C ILE A 215 8.69 -6.86 -12.85
N GLU A 216 8.74 -6.08 -11.77
CA GLU A 216 7.83 -4.96 -11.54
C GLU A 216 7.99 -3.89 -12.62
N ASP A 217 9.22 -3.58 -13.03
CA ASP A 217 9.54 -2.59 -14.09
C ASP A 217 9.12 -3.06 -15.49
N LEU A 218 9.39 -4.33 -15.84
CA LEU A 218 9.03 -4.90 -17.14
C LEU A 218 7.51 -5.04 -17.38
N PHE A 219 6.70 -5.05 -16.31
CA PHE A 219 5.27 -5.34 -16.41
C PHE A 219 4.35 -4.25 -15.85
N ALA A 220 4.88 -3.08 -15.50
CA ALA A 220 4.11 -1.93 -15.01
C ALA A 220 2.96 -1.53 -15.97
N ASP A 221 3.12 -1.76 -17.28
CA ASP A 221 2.20 -1.27 -18.32
C ASP A 221 1.26 -2.33 -18.94
N GLN A 222 1.28 -3.60 -18.49
CA GLN A 222 0.48 -4.67 -19.11
C GLN A 222 -0.34 -5.51 -18.11
N PRO A 223 -1.53 -5.04 -17.69
CA PRO A 223 -2.43 -5.86 -16.90
C PRO A 223 -3.12 -6.93 -17.76
N GLY A 224 -2.90 -8.22 -17.46
CA GLY A 224 -3.63 -9.32 -18.12
C GLY A 224 -2.98 -10.70 -18.06
N VAL A 225 -3.48 -11.64 -18.87
CA VAL A 225 -3.02 -13.05 -18.95
C VAL A 225 -1.54 -13.16 -19.38
N GLU A 226 -1.01 -12.16 -20.11
CA GLU A 226 0.42 -12.07 -20.44
C GLU A 226 1.31 -11.82 -19.22
N TYR A 227 0.85 -11.04 -18.23
CA TYR A 227 1.59 -10.82 -16.98
C TYR A 227 1.83 -12.15 -16.26
N GLN A 228 0.77 -12.96 -16.07
CA GLN A 228 0.92 -14.25 -15.40
C GLN A 228 1.77 -15.24 -16.21
N THR A 229 1.72 -15.19 -17.54
CA THR A 229 2.51 -16.08 -18.40
C THR A 229 3.99 -15.72 -18.36
N LYS A 230 4.33 -14.43 -18.42
CA LYS A 230 5.71 -13.94 -18.35
C LYS A 230 6.27 -14.03 -16.93
N LEU A 231 5.46 -13.77 -15.90
CA LEU A 231 5.79 -14.01 -14.50
C LEU A 231 6.07 -15.49 -14.26
N ASN A 232 5.21 -16.39 -14.72
CA ASN A 232 5.45 -17.83 -14.61
C ASN A 232 6.69 -18.27 -15.39
N PHE A 233 6.94 -17.73 -16.58
CA PHE A 233 8.16 -18.01 -17.33
C PHE A 233 9.41 -17.52 -16.61
N ILE A 234 9.38 -16.32 -16.01
CA ILE A 234 10.50 -15.80 -15.23
C ILE A 234 10.66 -16.62 -13.96
N LEU A 235 9.60 -16.92 -13.22
CA LEU A 235 9.63 -17.79 -12.04
C LEU A 235 10.10 -19.21 -12.37
N GLU A 236 9.78 -19.73 -13.55
CA GLU A 236 10.24 -21.04 -14.03
C GLU A 236 11.69 -20.98 -14.51
N SER A 237 12.10 -19.91 -15.18
CA SER A 237 13.49 -19.70 -15.63
C SER A 237 14.42 -19.46 -14.46
N ILE A 238 13.99 -18.62 -13.49
CA ILE A 238 14.55 -18.47 -12.16
C ILE A 238 14.55 -19.84 -11.51
N GLY A 239 13.42 -20.56 -11.42
CA GLY A 239 13.34 -21.89 -10.83
C GLY A 239 14.22 -22.96 -11.49
N GLN A 240 14.57 -22.82 -12.77
CA GLN A 240 15.47 -23.70 -13.53
C GLN A 240 16.94 -23.31 -13.34
N LEU A 241 17.29 -22.02 -13.53
CA LEU A 241 18.61 -21.46 -13.17
C LEU A 241 18.92 -21.70 -11.70
N TYR A 242 17.87 -21.75 -10.88
CA TYR A 242 17.92 -21.89 -9.44
C TYR A 242 17.45 -23.23 -8.89
N SER A 243 17.28 -24.19 -9.77
CA SER A 243 17.20 -25.57 -9.34
C SER A 243 18.55 -25.92 -8.73
N SER A 244 18.52 -26.43 -7.49
CA SER A 244 19.73 -26.80 -6.74
C SER A 244 20.71 -27.51 -7.67
N PRO A 245 22.01 -27.15 -7.70
CA PRO A 245 23.01 -27.80 -8.55
C PRO A 245 22.95 -29.33 -8.47
N MET A 246 22.58 -29.87 -7.29
CA MET A 246 22.37 -31.30 -7.06
C MET A 246 21.11 -31.88 -7.71
N LYS A 247 20.05 -31.10 -7.91
CA LYS A 247 18.83 -31.51 -8.62
C LYS A 247 19.10 -31.68 -10.11
N ASN A 248 19.85 -30.76 -10.71
CA ASN A 248 20.27 -30.85 -12.12
C ASN A 248 21.17 -32.06 -12.40
N ILE A 249 22.07 -32.42 -11.47
CA ILE A 249 22.91 -33.63 -11.63
C ILE A 249 22.06 -34.91 -11.57
N LYS A 250 20.93 -34.92 -10.83
CA LYS A 250 20.04 -36.07 -10.72
C LYS A 250 19.07 -36.21 -11.90
N ASP A 251 18.58 -35.10 -12.46
CA ASP A 251 17.58 -35.10 -13.55
C ASP A 251 18.19 -35.09 -14.97
N ASN A 252 19.45 -34.65 -15.16
CA ASN A 252 20.12 -34.63 -16.47
C ASN A 252 20.42 -36.00 -17.07
N ASN A 253 20.19 -37.10 -16.34
CA ASN A 253 20.23 -38.43 -16.93
C ASN A 253 18.96 -38.78 -17.74
N ILE A 254 17.91 -37.92 -17.77
CA ILE A 254 16.59 -38.35 -18.27
C ILE A 254 15.93 -37.40 -19.31
N LYS A 255 16.32 -36.13 -19.49
CA LYS A 255 15.45 -35.14 -20.20
C LYS A 255 16.10 -34.18 -21.23
N GLY A 256 17.23 -34.54 -21.84
CA GLY A 256 17.94 -33.65 -22.79
C GLY A 256 17.16 -33.22 -24.05
N ASP A 257 16.23 -34.03 -24.57
CA ASP A 257 15.71 -33.83 -25.93
C ASP A 257 14.55 -32.82 -26.10
N ASN A 258 13.81 -32.49 -25.04
CA ASN A 258 12.56 -31.72 -25.17
C ASN A 258 12.70 -30.22 -24.91
N PHE A 259 13.77 -29.79 -24.27
CA PHE A 259 13.98 -28.39 -23.89
C PHE A 259 14.55 -27.57 -25.06
N GLU A 260 15.52 -28.14 -25.79
CA GLU A 260 16.20 -27.48 -26.90
C GLU A 260 15.23 -27.16 -28.06
N LYS A 261 14.28 -28.07 -28.31
CA LYS A 261 13.25 -27.93 -29.36
C LYS A 261 12.21 -26.84 -29.05
N LYS A 262 12.01 -26.48 -27.76
CA LYS A 262 11.15 -25.37 -27.33
C LYS A 262 11.88 -24.03 -27.26
N MET A 263 13.19 -24.03 -27.05
CA MET A 263 14.01 -22.82 -26.91
C MET A 263 14.35 -22.15 -28.24
N MET A 264 14.51 -22.92 -29.33
CA MET A 264 14.87 -22.38 -30.66
C MET A 264 13.96 -21.24 -31.18
N PRO A 265 12.62 -21.38 -31.21
CA PRO A 265 11.77 -20.32 -31.77
C PRO A 265 11.75 -19.06 -30.91
N ILE A 266 11.85 -19.19 -29.59
CA ILE A 266 11.83 -18.05 -28.66
C ILE A 266 13.16 -17.29 -28.71
N MET A 267 14.30 -17.98 -28.85
CA MET A 267 15.59 -17.32 -29.05
C MET A 267 15.66 -16.56 -30.38
N SER A 268 15.04 -17.06 -31.45
CA SER A 268 14.97 -16.30 -32.71
C SER A 268 14.12 -15.03 -32.56
N ASP A 269 13.02 -15.08 -31.82
CA ASP A 269 12.15 -13.93 -31.61
C ASP A 269 12.81 -12.88 -30.70
N ILE A 270 13.48 -13.31 -29.63
CA ILE A 270 14.26 -12.41 -28.74
C ILE A 270 15.42 -11.77 -29.52
N LYS A 271 16.11 -12.52 -30.38
CA LYS A 271 17.20 -11.98 -31.22
C LYS A 271 16.69 -10.95 -32.23
N ASN A 272 15.50 -11.14 -32.79
CA ASN A 272 14.88 -10.18 -33.70
C ASN A 272 14.47 -8.90 -32.96
N ILE A 273 13.89 -9.03 -31.77
CA ILE A 273 13.52 -7.87 -30.93
C ILE A 273 14.76 -7.07 -30.49
N ILE A 274 15.84 -7.76 -30.11
CA ILE A 274 17.11 -7.10 -29.77
C ILE A 274 17.76 -6.45 -31.01
N SER A 275 17.67 -7.08 -32.18
CA SER A 275 18.17 -6.52 -33.43
C SER A 275 17.41 -5.25 -33.84
N ASP A 276 16.10 -5.23 -33.66
CA ASP A 276 15.26 -4.06 -33.94
C ASP A 276 15.49 -2.92 -32.92
N ALA A 277 15.74 -3.26 -31.64
CA ALA A 277 16.09 -2.28 -30.61
C ALA A 277 17.50 -1.68 -30.80
N VAL A 278 18.46 -2.45 -31.34
CA VAL A 278 19.84 -1.99 -31.60
C VAL A 278 20.01 -1.36 -32.99
N GLY A 279 19.04 -1.53 -33.89
CA GLY A 279 19.06 -1.01 -35.27
C GLY A 279 18.83 0.50 -35.43
N VAL A 280 18.53 1.23 -34.35
CA VAL A 280 18.17 2.68 -34.40
C VAL A 280 19.34 3.60 -34.00
N LEU A 281 20.60 3.16 -34.12
CA LEU A 281 21.75 4.07 -34.02
C LEU A 281 22.19 4.52 -35.43
N PRO A 282 22.12 5.83 -35.76
CA PRO A 282 22.58 6.32 -37.04
C PRO A 282 24.09 6.11 -37.15
N LYS A 283 24.51 5.34 -38.16
CA LYS A 283 25.92 5.22 -38.56
C LYS A 283 26.42 6.59 -38.97
N ASN A 284 27.06 7.31 -38.05
CA ASN A 284 27.79 8.52 -38.38
C ASN A 284 29.04 8.10 -39.16
N LYS A 285 29.11 8.53 -40.42
CA LYS A 285 30.27 8.29 -41.29
C LYS A 285 31.47 9.04 -40.71
N ILE A 286 32.52 8.31 -40.34
CA ILE A 286 33.86 8.88 -40.20
C ILE A 286 34.67 8.29 -41.36
N ASN A 287 34.91 9.13 -42.36
CA ASN A 287 35.94 8.92 -43.38
C ASN A 287 37.30 9.17 -42.74
N LEU A 288 38.17 8.17 -42.77
CA LEU A 288 39.62 8.31 -42.96
C LEU A 288 40.19 6.95 -43.37
#